data_AF-A0A0R1J144-F1
#
_entry.id   AF-A0A0R1J144-F1
#
_cell.length_a   1.000
_cell.length_b   1.000
_cell.length_c   1.000
_cell.angle_alpha   90.00
_cell.angle_beta   90.00
_cell.angle_gamma   90.00
#
_symmetry.space_group_name_H-M   'P 1'
#
loop_
_entity.id
_entity.type
_entity.pdbx_description
1 polymer ?
#
loop_
_entity_poly.entity_id
_entity_poly.type
_entity_poly.pdbx_seq_one_letter_code
_entity_poly.pdbx_strand_id
1 'polypeptide(L)'
;METKNKKLTFKHYIIIGSMLFGMFFGAGNLIFPIHLGQLAGGHWLSAGLGFLLTGTLLPLLGIIAISVTRSNGIYDLAKPLGHHYATFFMILTCLTLGPLFATPRTATTPFQIGIATHVSSAQEPIYLLGYSLIFFLIAG
;
A
#
# COMPACT_ATOMS: atom_id res chain seq x y z
N MET A 1 -19.14 9.64 -32.12
CA MET A 1 -18.02 10.25 -31.37
C MET A 1 -16.74 9.57 -31.80
N GLU A 2 -15.86 10.32 -32.45
CA GLU A 2 -14.63 9.83 -33.08
C GLU A 2 -13.62 9.42 -31.99
N THR A 3 -13.40 8.12 -31.78
CA THR A 3 -12.38 7.62 -30.85
C THR A 3 -11.00 7.78 -31.49
N LYS A 4 -10.43 8.99 -31.38
CA LYS A 4 -9.07 9.28 -31.84
C LYS A 4 -8.09 8.45 -31.02
N ASN A 5 -7.58 7.39 -31.62
CA ASN A 5 -6.62 6.45 -31.03
C ASN A 5 -5.26 7.15 -30.87
N LYS A 6 -5.14 8.01 -29.85
CA LYS A 6 -3.90 8.72 -29.52
C LYS A 6 -2.89 7.68 -29.04
N LYS A 7 -1.99 7.27 -29.94
CA LYS A 7 -0.83 6.46 -29.56
C LYS A 7 0.00 7.23 -28.54
N LEU A 8 0.24 6.61 -27.39
CA LEU A 8 1.08 7.19 -26.34
C LEU A 8 2.51 7.35 -26.86
N THR A 9 3.06 8.56 -26.78
CA THR A 9 4.48 8.82 -27.05
C THR A 9 5.34 8.17 -25.97
N PHE A 10 6.60 7.82 -26.28
CA PHE A 10 7.61 7.33 -25.32
C PHE A 10 7.70 8.18 -24.03
N LYS A 11 7.59 9.51 -24.14
CA LYS A 11 7.52 10.42 -22.98
C LYS A 11 6.35 10.11 -22.03
N HIS A 12 5.17 9.79 -22.56
CA HIS A 12 4.02 9.43 -21.74
C HIS A 12 4.24 8.10 -21.02
N TYR A 13 4.88 7.12 -21.67
CA TYR A 13 5.24 5.86 -21.01
C TYR A 13 6.23 6.06 -19.86
N ILE A 14 7.24 6.92 -20.02
CA ILE A 14 8.16 7.26 -18.92
C ILE A 14 7.41 7.95 -17.79
N ILE A 15 6.51 8.89 -18.09
CA ILE A 15 5.74 9.60 -17.05
C ILE A 15 4.82 8.64 -16.30
N ILE A 16 4.04 7.83 -17.02
CA ILE A 16 3.12 6.85 -16.41
C ILE A 16 3.92 5.80 -15.62
N GLY A 17 5.02 5.29 -16.18
CA GLY A 17 5.91 4.35 -15.50
C GLY A 17 6.51 4.94 -14.23
N SER A 18 6.93 6.20 -14.25
CA SER A 18 7.44 6.91 -13.08
C SER A 18 6.36 7.16 -12.02
N MET A 19 5.14 7.50 -12.42
CA MET A 19 4.00 7.66 -11.50
C MET A 19 3.62 6.33 -10.83
N LEU A 20 3.52 5.25 -11.62
CA LEU A 20 3.26 3.91 -11.10
C LEU A 20 4.40 3.45 -10.20
N PHE A 21 5.65 3.72 -10.59
CA PHE A 21 6.80 3.49 -9.74
C PHE A 21 6.67 4.25 -8.43
N GLY A 22 6.45 5.56 -8.42
CA GLY A 22 6.31 6.36 -7.20
C GLY A 22 5.15 5.90 -6.31
N MET A 23 4.01 5.51 -6.90
CA MET A 23 2.87 4.96 -6.17
C MET A 23 3.22 3.64 -5.46
N PHE A 24 3.99 2.77 -6.11
CA PHE A 24 4.41 1.49 -5.53
C PHE A 24 5.72 1.57 -4.75
N PHE A 25 6.59 2.56 -4.95
CA PHE A 25 7.87 2.70 -4.24
C PHE A 25 7.75 3.59 -3.00
N GLY A 26 6.53 3.98 -2.63
CA GLY A 26 6.24 4.82 -1.47
C GLY A 26 6.78 4.24 -0.14
N ALA A 27 6.65 5.02 0.93
CA ALA A 27 7.29 4.76 2.23
C ALA A 27 7.16 3.32 2.74
N GLY A 28 6.01 2.66 2.55
CA GLY A 28 5.81 1.27 2.94
C GLY A 28 6.74 0.29 2.21
N ASN A 29 6.84 0.40 0.88
CA ASN A 29 7.69 -0.48 0.08
C ASN A 29 9.18 -0.16 0.18
N LEU A 30 9.56 0.91 0.90
CA LEU A 30 10.94 1.24 1.21
C LEU A 30 11.34 0.79 2.63
N ILE A 31 10.43 0.92 3.59
CA ILE A 31 10.66 0.55 4.99
C ILE A 31 10.65 -0.98 5.17
N PHE A 32 9.69 -1.69 4.56
CA PHE A 32 9.54 -3.12 4.76
C PHE A 32 10.73 -3.95 4.26
N PRO A 33 11.35 -3.69 3.10
CA PRO A 33 12.51 -4.46 2.65
C PRO A 33 13.72 -4.31 3.56
N ILE A 34 13.94 -3.13 4.13
CA ILE A 34 15.04 -2.90 5.08
C ILE A 34 14.79 -3.74 6.34
N HIS A 35 13.57 -3.67 6.89
CA HIS A 35 13.20 -4.44 8.07
C HIS A 35 13.22 -5.96 7.81
N LEU A 36 12.67 -6.40 6.68
CA LEU A 36 12.70 -7.81 6.26
C LEU A 36 14.14 -8.29 6.01
N GLY A 37 14.99 -7.45 5.44
CA GLY A 37 16.41 -7.74 5.24
C GLY A 37 17.15 -7.91 6.58
N GLN A 38 16.84 -7.06 7.57
CA GLN A 38 17.36 -7.21 8.94
C GLN A 38 16.92 -8.53 9.57
N LEU A 39 15.64 -8.91 9.42
CA LEU A 39 15.11 -10.18 9.93
C LEU A 39 15.68 -11.40 9.18
N ALA A 40 15.92 -11.30 7.87
CA ALA A 40 16.41 -12.39 7.04
C ALA A 40 17.91 -12.66 7.20
N GLY A 41 18.67 -11.72 7.76
CA GLY A 41 20.11 -11.84 7.98
C GLY A 41 20.86 -12.20 6.69
N GLY A 42 21.54 -13.36 6.68
CA GLY A 42 22.29 -13.85 5.52
C GLY A 42 21.43 -14.23 4.31
N HIS A 43 20.12 -14.45 4.47
CA HIS A 43 19.19 -14.84 3.41
C HIS A 43 18.41 -13.65 2.81
N TRP A 44 18.93 -12.43 2.95
CA TRP A 44 18.31 -11.19 2.46
C TRP A 44 17.94 -11.26 0.96
N LEU A 45 18.72 -11.97 0.14
CA LEU A 45 18.43 -12.10 -1.30
C LEU A 45 17.15 -12.89 -1.56
N SER A 46 16.93 -13.98 -0.82
CA SER A 46 15.69 -14.78 -0.89
C SER A 46 14.49 -13.98 -0.38
N ALA A 47 14.66 -13.29 0.76
CA ALA A 47 13.62 -12.42 1.30
C ALA A 47 13.27 -11.25 0.36
N GLY A 48 14.26 -10.66 -0.30
CA GLY A 48 14.09 -9.60 -1.29
C GLY A 48 13.35 -10.10 -2.54
N LEU A 49 13.69 -11.28 -3.06
CA LEU A 49 12.96 -11.89 -4.18
C LEU A 49 11.51 -12.20 -3.81
N GLY A 50 11.27 -12.76 -2.62
CA GLY A 50 9.93 -12.98 -2.09
C GLY A 50 9.15 -11.68 -2.01
N PHE A 51 9.75 -10.63 -1.43
CA PHE A 51 9.15 -9.31 -1.34
C PHE A 51 8.83 -8.70 -2.71
N LEU A 52 9.72 -8.80 -3.70
CA LEU A 52 9.46 -8.28 -5.05
C LEU A 52 8.30 -9.02 -5.73
N LEU A 53 8.26 -10.35 -5.58
CA LEU A 53 7.20 -11.18 -6.14
C LEU A 53 5.85 -10.93 -5.45
N THR A 54 5.79 -10.73 -4.14
CA THR A 54 4.50 -10.55 -3.46
C THR A 54 4.10 -9.08 -3.33
N GLY A 55 5.06 -8.21 -3.01
CA GLY A 55 4.85 -6.79 -2.74
C GLY A 55 4.70 -5.92 -3.98
N THR A 56 5.30 -6.32 -5.11
CA THR A 56 5.25 -5.52 -6.35
C THR A 56 4.43 -6.19 -7.45
N LEU A 57 4.58 -7.50 -7.66
CA LEU A 57 3.90 -8.19 -8.76
C LEU A 57 2.38 -8.27 -8.56
N LEU A 58 1.89 -8.56 -7.35
CA LEU A 58 0.44 -8.65 -7.09
C LEU A 58 -0.29 -7.32 -7.34
N PRO A 59 0.18 -6.17 -6.82
CA PRO A 59 -0.43 -4.88 -7.14
C PRO A 59 -0.38 -4.55 -8.63
N LEU A 60 0.72 -4.91 -9.32
CA LEU A 60 0.84 -4.75 -10.77
C LEU A 60 -0.21 -5.60 -11.52
N LEU A 61 -0.38 -6.87 -11.12
CA LEU A 61 -1.41 -7.76 -11.66
C LEU A 61 -2.81 -7.21 -11.43
N GLY A 62 -3.07 -6.58 -10.27
CA GLY A 62 -4.33 -5.90 -9.98
C GLY A 62 -4.61 -4.75 -10.95
N ILE A 63 -3.61 -3.90 -11.24
CA ILE A 63 -3.75 -2.82 -12.24
C ILE A 63 -4.01 -3.40 -13.62
N ILE A 64 -3.30 -4.46 -14.01
CA ILE A 64 -3.50 -5.13 -15.30
C ILE A 64 -4.93 -5.69 -15.38
N ALA A 65 -5.43 -6.33 -14.32
CA ALA A 65 -6.79 -6.86 -14.27
C ALA A 65 -7.85 -5.75 -14.44
N ILE A 66 -7.69 -4.60 -13.77
CA ILE A 66 -8.58 -3.44 -13.93
C ILE A 66 -8.52 -2.89 -15.37
N SER A 67 -7.31 -2.78 -15.93
CA SER A 67 -7.08 -2.32 -17.30
C SER A 67 -7.73 -3.23 -18.34
N VAL A 68 -7.57 -4.55 -18.20
CA VAL A 68 -8.13 -5.56 -19.10
C VAL A 68 -9.66 -5.61 -19.01
N THR A 69 -10.21 -5.50 -17.81
CA THR A 69 -11.67 -5.50 -17.58
C THR A 69 -12.35 -4.20 -18.01
N ARG A 70 -11.58 -3.16 -18.40
CA ARG A 70 -12.07 -1.80 -18.71
C ARG A 70 -13.00 -1.24 -17.63
N SER A 71 -12.76 -1.64 -16.39
CA SER A 71 -13.52 -1.19 -15.24
C SER A 71 -13.06 0.21 -14.85
N ASN A 72 -13.99 1.11 -14.54
CA ASN A 72 -13.62 2.45 -14.05
C ASN A 72 -13.24 2.44 -12.57
N GLY A 73 -13.39 1.29 -11.87
CA GLY A 73 -12.98 1.17 -10.48
C GLY A 73 -13.39 -0.15 -9.83
N ILE A 74 -13.20 -0.21 -8.50
CA ILE A 74 -13.50 -1.39 -7.69
C ILE A 74 -15.00 -1.71 -7.70
N TYR A 75 -15.86 -0.69 -7.73
CA TYR A 75 -17.30 -0.85 -7.78
C TYR A 75 -17.76 -1.56 -9.06
N ASP A 76 -17.26 -1.14 -10.22
CA ASP A 76 -17.59 -1.75 -11.52
C ASP A 76 -17.10 -3.20 -11.61
N LEU A 77 -15.99 -3.52 -10.93
CA LEU A 77 -15.46 -4.87 -10.83
C LEU A 77 -16.36 -5.78 -9.96
N ALA A 78 -16.97 -5.24 -8.91
CA ALA A 78 -17.87 -5.97 -8.00
C ALA A 78 -19.34 -5.95 -8.44
N LYS A 79 -19.72 -5.06 -9.38
CA LYS A 79 -21.08 -4.90 -9.90
C LYS A 79 -21.73 -6.19 -10.43
N PRO A 80 -21.01 -7.13 -11.08
CA PRO A 80 -21.59 -8.41 -11.52
C PRO A 80 -22.15 -9.27 -10.37
N LEU A 81 -21.70 -9.03 -9.13
CA LEU A 81 -22.17 -9.73 -7.92
C LEU A 81 -23.40 -9.05 -7.28
N GLY A 82 -23.85 -7.91 -7.82
CA GLY A 82 -25.02 -7.16 -7.35
C GLY A 82 -24.68 -5.79 -6.76
N HIS A 83 -25.62 -4.85 -6.87
CA HIS A 83 -25.43 -3.45 -6.46
C HIS A 83 -25.11 -3.29 -4.97
N HIS A 84 -25.85 -3.99 -4.10
CA HIS A 84 -25.62 -3.94 -2.65
C HIS A 84 -24.25 -4.46 -2.25
N TYR A 85 -23.82 -5.57 -2.87
CA TYR A 85 -22.50 -6.14 -2.63
C TYR A 85 -21.39 -5.20 -3.09
N ALA A 86 -21.51 -4.64 -4.29
CA ALA A 86 -20.50 -3.72 -4.85
C ALA A 86 -20.33 -2.46 -3.98
N THR A 87 -21.42 -1.87 -3.51
CA THR A 87 -21.37 -0.70 -2.63
C THR A 87 -20.76 -1.03 -1.26
N PHE A 88 -21.19 -2.13 -0.63
CA PHE A 88 -20.63 -2.56 0.65
C PHE A 88 -19.12 -2.84 0.53
N PHE A 89 -18.71 -3.57 -0.50
CA PHE A 89 -17.31 -3.89 -0.77
C PHE A 89 -16.46 -2.64 -1.01
N MET A 90 -16.98 -1.66 -1.75
CA MET A 90 -16.32 -0.38 -1.97
C MET A 90 -16.13 0.40 -0.68
N ILE A 91 -17.18 0.50 0.16
CA ILE A 91 -17.09 1.18 1.47
C ILE A 91 -16.06 0.49 2.34
N LEU A 92 -16.13 -0.84 2.45
CA LEU A 92 -15.20 -1.63 3.26
C LEU A 92 -13.75 -1.42 2.81
N THR A 93 -13.50 -1.45 1.50
CA THR A 93 -12.18 -1.22 0.92
C THR A 93 -11.69 0.19 1.19
N CYS A 94 -12.54 1.20 1.02
CA CYS A 94 -12.20 2.60 1.31
C CYS A 94 -11.86 2.79 2.80
N LEU A 95 -12.65 2.19 3.69
CA LEU A 95 -12.46 2.25 5.13
C LEU A 95 -11.18 1.51 5.57
N THR A 96 -10.86 0.39 4.93
CA THR A 96 -9.64 -0.38 5.16
C THR A 96 -8.41 0.40 4.67
N LEU A 97 -8.42 0.90 3.43
CA LEU A 97 -7.31 1.63 2.82
C LEU A 97 -7.05 3.00 3.47
N GLY A 98 -8.04 3.59 4.13
CA GLY A 98 -7.87 4.82 4.89
C GLY A 98 -7.76 4.55 6.40
N PRO A 99 -8.83 4.84 7.16
CA PRO A 99 -8.75 5.00 8.61
C PRO A 99 -8.49 3.71 9.40
N LEU A 100 -8.93 2.54 8.92
CA LEU A 100 -8.87 1.32 9.74
C LEU A 100 -7.53 0.61 9.69
N PHE A 101 -6.83 0.59 8.56
CA PHE A 101 -5.56 -0.12 8.43
C PHE A 101 -4.40 0.79 8.06
N ALA A 102 -4.55 1.67 7.06
CA ALA A 102 -3.41 2.49 6.65
C ALA A 102 -3.01 3.49 7.73
N THR A 103 -3.97 4.19 8.33
CA THR A 103 -3.73 5.21 9.35
C THR A 103 -3.05 4.64 10.63
N PRO A 104 -3.52 3.52 11.23
CA PRO A 104 -2.80 2.91 12.35
C PRO A 104 -1.42 2.40 11.94
N ARG A 105 -1.28 1.80 10.75
CA ARG A 105 0.00 1.25 10.27
C ARG A 105 1.06 2.33 10.11
N THR A 106 0.69 3.53 9.62
CA THR A 106 1.64 4.64 9.46
C THR A 106 2.10 5.22 10.79
N ALA A 107 1.30 5.12 11.86
CA ALA A 107 1.71 5.49 13.21
C ALA A 107 2.57 4.40 13.88
N THR A 108 2.18 3.12 13.77
CA THR A 108 2.89 2.04 14.49
C THR A 108 4.25 1.71 13.87
N THR A 109 4.41 1.84 12.56
CA THR A 109 5.67 1.50 11.86
C THR A 109 6.88 2.33 12.33
N PRO A 110 6.83 3.68 12.36
CA PRO A 110 7.94 4.49 12.88
C PRO A 110 8.18 4.29 14.38
N PHE A 111 7.12 4.04 15.16
CA PHE A 111 7.25 3.69 16.58
C PHE A 111 8.07 2.40 16.77
N GLN A 112 7.75 1.34 16.01
CA GLN A 112 8.43 0.05 16.12
C GLN A 112 9.91 0.12 15.72
N ILE A 113 10.23 0.91 14.69
CA ILE A 113 11.59 1.00 14.16
C ILE A 113 12.46 1.95 15.01
N GLY A 114 11.89 3.03 15.54
CA GLY A 114 12.65 4.09 16.20
C GLY A 114 12.59 4.12 17.73
N ILE A 115 11.49 3.67 18.34
CA ILE A 115 11.23 3.85 19.78
C ILE A 115 11.12 2.49 20.49
N ALA A 116 10.47 1.50 19.89
CA ALA A 116 10.22 0.21 20.53
C ALA A 116 11.52 -0.54 20.88
N THR A 117 12.61 -0.35 20.13
CA THR A 117 13.93 -0.92 20.42
C THR A 117 14.57 -0.41 21.72
N HIS A 118 14.04 0.68 22.29
CA HIS A 118 14.55 1.32 23.51
C HIS A 118 13.61 1.20 24.72
N VAL A 119 12.45 0.53 24.57
CA VAL A 119 11.41 0.43 25.59
C VAL A 119 11.22 -1.02 26.03
N SER A 120 11.01 -1.26 27.33
CA SER A 120 10.69 -2.60 27.86
C SER A 120 9.34 -3.10 27.34
N SER A 121 9.24 -4.38 26.98
CA SER A 121 8.02 -4.99 26.42
C SER A 121 6.77 -4.82 27.30
N ALA A 122 6.93 -4.63 28.61
CA ALA A 122 5.81 -4.36 29.53
C ALA A 122 5.22 -2.95 29.39
N GLN A 123 6.00 -1.98 28.90
CA GLN A 123 5.59 -0.58 28.77
C GLN A 123 5.23 -0.20 27.32
N GLU A 124 5.59 -1.04 26.35
CA GLU A 124 5.35 -0.83 24.92
C GLU A 124 3.92 -0.38 24.57
N PRO A 125 2.84 -0.97 25.13
CA PRO A 125 1.47 -0.55 24.80
C PRO A 125 1.14 0.88 25.22
N ILE A 126 1.69 1.33 26.36
CA ILE A 126 1.45 2.67 26.91
C ILE A 126 2.21 3.72 26.09
N TYR A 127 3.46 3.42 25.73
CA TYR A 127 4.27 4.29 24.86
C TYR A 127 3.71 4.37 23.43
N LEU A 128 3.18 3.27 22.89
CA LEU A 128 2.53 3.24 21.59
C LEU A 128 1.26 4.11 21.57
N LEU A 129 0.45 4.03 22.64
CA LEU A 129 -0.76 4.84 22.78
C LEU A 129 -0.42 6.34 22.86
N GLY A 130 0.58 6.70 23.66
CA GLY A 130 1.08 8.08 23.74
C GLY A 130 1.65 8.59 22.41
N TYR A 131 2.47 7.78 21.74
CA TYR A 131 3.02 8.12 20.42
C TYR A 131 1.92 8.31 19.38
N SER A 132 0.94 7.40 19.33
CA SER A 132 -0.16 7.45 18.37
C SER A 132 -1.03 8.69 18.59
N LEU A 133 -1.33 9.05 19.85
CA LEU A 133 -2.06 10.28 20.17
C LEU A 133 -1.31 11.52 19.69
N ILE A 134 -0.01 11.63 19.97
CA ILE A 134 0.81 12.77 19.51
C ILE A 134 0.88 12.79 17.98
N PHE A 135 1.09 11.64 17.35
CA PHE A 135 1.17 11.52 15.89
C PHE A 135 -0.13 11.99 15.22
N PHE A 136 -1.30 11.53 15.69
CA PHE A 136 -2.58 11.95 15.12
C PHE A 136 -2.99 13.38 15.47
N LEU A 137 -2.55 13.92 16.61
CA LEU A 137 -2.79 15.33 16.95
C LEU A 137 -1.97 16.30 16.11
N ILE A 138 -0.78 15.89 15.65
CA ILE A 138 0.09 16.72 14.80
C ILE A 138 -0.22 16.51 13.31
N ALA A 139 -0.55 15.29 12.91
CA ALA A 139 -0.78 14.93 11.52
C ALA A 139 -2.24 15.12 11.04
N GLY A 140 -3.20 15.23 11.97
CA GLY A 140 -4.62 15.48 11.68
C GLY A 140 -4.95 16.97 11.62
#